data_AF-A0A534J385-F1
#
_entry.id   AF-A0A534J385-F1
#
_cell.length_a   1.000
_cell.length_b   1.000
_cell.length_c   1.000
_cell.angle_alpha   90.00
_cell.angle_beta   90.00
_cell.angle_gamma   90.00
#
_symmetry.space_group_name_H-M   'P 1'
#
loop_
_entity.id
_entity.type
_entity.pdbx_description
1 polymer ?
#
loop_
_entity_poly.entity_id
_entity_poly.type
_entity_poly.pdbx_seq_one_letter_code
_entity_poly.pdbx_strand_id
1 'polypeptide(L)'
;MDCKDAPDAAADLRDAGCLAAVLGHLEREFGIDSVVLSHYVERQYGPAAMSLLREILTVTNLLSQLSTRPPQPNFPGVSRRQVAVKCAACPFNPATLFEGLRSRAARSFDEFHGAFSSTIEKLSHYREPGCKGCVSATTSDLSYLFRAVVAFGEAAVKTAPPEEASG
;
A
#
# COMPACT_ATOMS: atom_id res chain seq x y z
N MET A 1 -9.20 10.38 16.21
CA MET A 1 -8.29 11.00 17.19
C MET A 1 -7.16 11.60 16.41
N ASP A 2 -6.89 12.89 16.60
CA ASP A 2 -5.67 13.52 16.10
C ASP A 2 -4.51 13.00 16.97
N CYS A 3 -3.35 12.64 16.41
CA CYS A 3 -2.21 12.17 17.25
C CYS A 3 -1.80 13.24 18.27
N LYS A 4 -2.15 14.51 18.01
CA LYS A 4 -1.92 15.66 18.90
C LYS A 4 -2.77 15.66 20.17
N ASP A 5 -3.87 14.91 20.19
CA ASP A 5 -4.74 14.77 21.35
C ASP A 5 -4.30 13.62 22.28
N ALA A 6 -3.28 12.85 21.87
CA ALA A 6 -2.69 11.80 22.68
C ALA A 6 -1.66 12.43 23.65
N PRO A 7 -1.65 12.07 24.95
CA PRO A 7 -0.67 12.59 25.91
C PRO A 7 0.76 12.36 25.40
N ASP A 8 1.74 13.20 25.76
CA ASP A 8 3.12 13.20 25.23
C ASP A 8 3.87 11.84 25.29
N ALA A 9 3.33 10.86 26.02
CA ALA A 9 3.77 9.46 26.05
C ALA A 9 3.08 8.53 25.02
N ALA A 10 2.21 9.05 24.14
CA ALA A 10 1.22 8.29 23.38
C ALA A 10 1.06 8.68 21.89
N ALA A 11 2.03 9.40 21.31
CA ALA A 11 2.18 9.46 19.86
C ALA A 11 2.98 8.23 19.37
N ASP A 12 2.35 7.05 19.45
CA ASP A 12 2.97 5.78 19.08
C ASP A 12 2.56 5.37 17.66
N LEU A 13 3.51 5.30 16.72
CA LEU A 13 3.25 4.82 15.36
C LEU A 13 2.87 3.34 15.28
N ARG A 14 3.03 2.58 16.37
CA ARG A 14 2.50 1.22 16.49
C ARG A 14 0.98 1.20 16.66
N ASP A 15 0.38 2.33 17.07
CA ASP A 15 -1.07 2.50 17.06
C ASP A 15 -1.57 2.75 15.64
N ALA A 16 -2.51 1.92 15.19
CA ALA A 16 -3.08 1.98 13.83
C ALA A 16 -3.80 3.31 13.56
N GLY A 17 -4.43 3.91 14.58
CA GLY A 17 -5.10 5.20 14.46
C GLY A 17 -4.10 6.34 14.29
N CYS A 18 -3.01 6.32 15.05
CA CYS A 18 -1.98 7.34 14.93
C CYS A 18 -1.17 7.21 13.62
N LEU A 19 -0.83 5.99 13.20
CA LEU A 19 -0.22 5.77 11.88
C LEU A 19 -1.10 6.32 10.74
N ALA A 20 -2.40 6.00 10.75
CA ALA A 20 -3.34 6.49 9.74
C ALA A 20 -3.44 8.02 9.74
N ALA A 21 -3.43 8.66 10.91
CA ALA A 21 -3.45 10.11 11.03
C ALA A 21 -2.16 10.75 10.48
N VAL A 22 -0.99 10.22 10.82
CA VAL A 22 0.31 10.70 10.31
C VAL A 22 0.38 10.55 8.79
N LEU A 23 0.05 9.38 8.24
CA LEU A 23 0.00 9.18 6.79
C LEU A 23 -0.96 10.17 6.11
N GLY A 24 -2.15 10.37 6.69
CA GLY A 24 -3.12 11.33 6.17
C GLY A 24 -2.63 12.78 6.20
N HIS A 25 -1.85 13.19 7.21
CA HIS A 25 -1.26 14.53 7.26
C HIS A 25 -0.14 14.71 6.24
N LEU A 26 0.72 13.72 6.09
CA LEU A 26 1.81 13.73 5.11
C LEU A 26 1.29 13.71 3.66
N GLU A 27 0.14 13.09 3.42
CA GLU A 27 -0.55 13.12 2.12
C GLU A 27 -1.11 14.52 1.79
N ARG A 28 -1.57 15.29 2.79
CA ARG A 28 -2.33 16.54 2.59
C ARG A 28 -1.53 17.83 2.67
N GLU A 29 -0.62 17.99 3.62
CA GLU A 29 -0.19 19.34 4.03
C GLU A 29 1.31 19.59 3.95
N PHE A 30 2.15 18.58 4.04
CA PHE A 30 3.60 18.79 4.10
C PHE A 30 4.31 17.61 3.47
N GLY A 31 4.87 17.83 2.28
CA GLY A 31 5.83 16.90 1.72
C GLY A 31 6.91 16.63 2.77
N ILE A 32 7.28 15.36 2.92
CA ILE A 32 8.19 14.87 3.97
C ILE A 32 9.53 15.64 4.01
N ASP A 33 9.86 16.38 2.95
CA ASP A 33 11.02 17.28 2.82
C ASP A 33 10.98 18.50 3.77
N SER A 34 9.85 18.83 4.40
CA SER A 34 9.74 20.00 5.30
C SER A 34 9.90 19.68 6.78
N VAL A 35 10.19 18.42 7.14
CA VAL A 35 10.38 18.02 8.55
C VAL A 35 11.80 18.40 9.01
N VAL A 36 11.89 19.33 9.95
CA VAL A 36 13.17 19.77 10.54
C VAL A 36 13.49 18.91 11.77
N LEU A 37 14.55 18.11 11.66
CA LEU A 37 15.02 17.21 12.72
C LEU A 37 16.05 17.92 13.60
N SER A 38 15.72 18.08 14.88
CA SER A 38 16.45 18.96 15.80
C SER A 38 17.41 18.19 16.71
N HIS A 39 17.08 16.96 17.07
CA HIS A 39 17.83 16.13 18.00
C HIS A 39 18.83 15.19 17.29
N TYR A 40 19.94 14.81 17.94
CA TYR A 40 20.96 13.94 17.34
C TYR A 40 20.39 12.58 16.88
N VAL A 41 19.57 11.95 17.72
CA VAL A 41 18.87 10.69 17.41
C VAL A 41 17.91 10.86 16.22
N GLU A 42 17.20 12.00 16.15
CA GLU A 42 16.34 12.32 15.02
C GLU A 42 17.16 12.50 13.74
N ARG A 43 18.34 13.11 13.80
CA ARG A 43 19.23 13.23 12.63
C ARG A 43 19.81 11.89 12.18
N GLN A 44 20.07 10.98 13.12
CA GLN A 44 20.63 9.67 12.83
C GLN A 44 19.60 8.71 12.22
N TYR A 45 18.39 8.65 12.76
CA TYR A 45 17.36 7.67 12.35
C TYR A 45 16.18 8.28 11.59
N GLY A 46 15.97 9.60 11.70
CA GLY A 46 14.87 10.31 11.07
C GLY A 46 14.87 10.21 9.54
N PRO A 47 16.00 10.36 8.83
CA PRO A 47 16.02 10.19 7.37
C PRO A 47 15.50 8.82 6.91
N ALA A 48 15.90 7.75 7.60
CA ALA A 48 15.45 6.39 7.30
C ALA A 48 13.95 6.21 7.61
N ALA A 49 13.49 6.68 8.77
CA ALA A 49 12.08 6.64 9.15
C ALA A 49 11.18 7.44 8.17
N MET A 50 11.64 8.62 7.75
CA MET A 50 10.94 9.45 6.77
C MET A 50 10.93 8.81 5.38
N SER A 51 11.99 8.10 4.96
CA SER A 51 11.99 7.31 3.72
C SER A 51 10.93 6.21 3.76
N LEU A 52 10.88 5.44 4.86
CA LEU A 52 9.88 4.39 5.05
C LEU A 52 8.45 4.96 5.00
N LEU A 53 8.20 6.12 5.62
CA LEU A 53 6.90 6.79 5.54
C LEU A 53 6.56 7.24 4.11
N ARG A 54 7.51 7.78 3.34
CA ARG A 54 7.31 8.10 1.90
C ARG A 54 6.93 6.87 1.10
N GLU A 55 7.57 5.74 1.39
CA GLU A 55 7.34 4.48 0.68
C GLU A 55 5.95 3.91 0.99
N ILE A 56 5.54 3.93 2.26
CA ILE A 56 4.19 3.54 2.68
C ILE A 56 3.14 4.42 2.01
N LEU A 57 3.37 5.74 1.94
CA LEU A 57 2.49 6.67 1.22
C LEU A 57 2.44 6.35 -0.27
N THR A 58 3.58 6.01 -0.89
CA THR A 58 3.64 5.63 -2.30
C THR A 58 2.81 4.38 -2.59
N VAL A 59 2.92 3.35 -1.73
CA VAL A 59 2.10 2.14 -1.82
C VAL A 59 0.61 2.48 -1.65
N THR A 60 0.27 3.30 -0.66
CA THR A 60 -1.13 3.68 -0.36
C THR A 60 -1.74 4.46 -1.52
N ASN A 61 -0.99 5.38 -2.13
CA ASN A 61 -1.39 6.14 -3.31
C ASN A 61 -1.56 5.24 -4.53
N LEU A 62 -0.66 4.28 -4.74
CA LEU A 62 -0.78 3.32 -5.81
C LEU A 62 -2.03 2.45 -5.65
N LEU A 63 -2.33 1.98 -4.43
CA LEU A 63 -3.55 1.23 -4.14
C LEU A 63 -4.82 2.07 -4.41
N SER A 64 -4.80 3.37 -4.08
CA SER A 64 -5.89 4.30 -4.39
C SER A 64 -6.10 4.49 -5.90
N GLN A 65 -5.01 4.60 -6.67
CA GLN A 65 -5.10 4.70 -8.14
C GLN A 65 -5.65 3.41 -8.75
N LEU A 66 -5.23 2.25 -8.24
CA LEU A 66 -5.71 0.95 -8.71
C LEU A 66 -7.17 0.70 -8.32
N SER A 67 -7.66 1.21 -7.17
CA SER A 67 -9.06 1.05 -6.76
C SER A 67 -10.04 1.90 -7.58
N THR A 68 -9.59 3.02 -8.12
CA THR A 68 -10.42 3.92 -8.95
C THR A 68 -10.36 3.61 -10.43
N ARG A 69 -9.39 2.79 -10.86
CA ARG A 69 -9.23 2.42 -12.26
C ARG A 69 -10.30 1.42 -12.70
N PRO A 70 -11.08 1.70 -13.77
CA PRO A 70 -12.01 0.71 -14.30
C PRO A 70 -11.23 -0.47 -14.90
N PRO A 71 -11.66 -1.73 -14.68
CA PRO A 71 -11.02 -2.89 -15.29
C PRO A 71 -11.09 -2.77 -16.82
N GLN A 72 -9.95 -2.99 -17.49
CA GLN A 72 -9.84 -2.96 -18.96
C GLN A 72 -9.43 -4.32 -19.56
N PRO A 73 -10.10 -5.44 -19.24
CA PRO A 73 -9.87 -6.70 -19.94
C PRO A 73 -10.35 -6.63 -21.39
N ASN A 74 -9.65 -7.34 -22.28
CA ASN A 74 -10.03 -7.44 -23.67
C ASN A 74 -11.18 -8.46 -23.84
N PHE A 75 -12.40 -7.97 -24.05
CA PHE A 75 -13.57 -8.79 -24.41
C PHE A 75 -14.09 -8.38 -25.79
N PRO A 76 -13.90 -9.21 -26.83
CA PRO A 76 -14.37 -8.89 -28.19
C PRO A 76 -15.88 -8.68 -28.22
N GLY A 77 -16.33 -7.60 -28.87
CA GLY A 77 -17.76 -7.29 -29.04
C GLY A 77 -18.50 -6.83 -27.78
N VAL A 78 -17.81 -6.59 -26.66
CA VAL A 78 -18.41 -6.13 -25.40
C VAL A 78 -18.03 -4.67 -25.16
N SER A 79 -19.01 -3.81 -24.90
CA SER A 79 -18.76 -2.39 -24.60
C SER A 79 -18.08 -2.22 -23.23
N ARG A 80 -17.33 -1.12 -23.04
CA ARG A 80 -16.66 -0.80 -21.75
C ARG A 80 -17.63 -0.82 -20.56
N ARG A 81 -18.86 -0.35 -20.75
CA ARG A 81 -19.90 -0.35 -19.69
C ARG A 81 -20.32 -1.78 -19.31
N GLN A 82 -20.48 -2.66 -20.28
CA GLN A 82 -20.80 -4.07 -20.03
C GLN A 82 -19.63 -4.81 -19.38
N VAL A 83 -18.38 -4.49 -19.75
CA VAL A 83 -17.19 -5.01 -19.09
C VAL A 83 -17.15 -4.59 -17.62
N ALA A 84 -17.40 -3.32 -17.33
CA ALA A 84 -17.44 -2.81 -15.95
C ALA A 84 -18.50 -3.54 -15.09
N VAL A 85 -19.71 -3.74 -15.61
CA VAL A 85 -20.77 -4.49 -14.91
C VAL A 85 -20.36 -5.95 -14.66
N LYS A 86 -19.77 -6.62 -15.67
CA LYS A 86 -19.28 -8.00 -15.50
C LYS A 86 -18.19 -8.09 -14.44
N CYS A 87 -17.21 -7.20 -14.49
CA CYS A 87 -16.11 -7.22 -13.53
C CYS A 87 -16.54 -6.78 -12.13
N ALA A 88 -17.59 -5.96 -12.00
CA ALA A 88 -18.13 -5.57 -10.70
C ALA A 88 -18.69 -6.76 -9.90
N ALA A 89 -19.22 -7.77 -10.59
CA ALA A 89 -19.76 -8.98 -9.97
C ALA A 89 -18.67 -10.03 -9.63
N CYS A 90 -17.42 -9.82 -10.07
CA CYS A 90 -16.35 -10.79 -9.84
C CYS A 90 -15.80 -10.69 -8.40
N PRO A 91 -15.42 -11.84 -7.78
CA PRO A 91 -14.84 -11.86 -6.43
C PRO A 91 -13.56 -11.02 -6.28
N PHE A 92 -12.80 -10.86 -7.37
CA PHE A 92 -11.57 -10.07 -7.43
C PHE A 92 -11.75 -8.77 -8.21
N ASN A 93 -12.88 -8.10 -8.01
CA ASN A 93 -13.12 -6.76 -8.52
C ASN A 93 -11.98 -5.83 -8.04
N PRO A 94 -11.23 -5.17 -8.95
CA PRO A 94 -10.15 -4.26 -8.61
C PRO A 94 -10.53 -3.20 -7.56
N ALA A 95 -11.71 -2.59 -7.71
CA ALA A 95 -12.12 -1.49 -6.87
C ALA A 95 -12.22 -1.90 -5.40
N THR A 96 -12.92 -3.00 -5.13
CA THR A 96 -13.10 -3.50 -3.76
C THR A 96 -11.82 -4.13 -3.21
N LEU A 97 -11.05 -4.82 -4.06
CA LEU A 97 -9.83 -5.49 -3.68
C LEU A 97 -8.74 -4.49 -3.27
N PHE A 98 -8.45 -3.50 -4.11
CA PHE A 98 -7.40 -2.52 -3.85
C PHE A 98 -7.79 -1.54 -2.74
N GLU A 99 -9.06 -1.17 -2.62
CA GLU A 99 -9.54 -0.38 -1.47
C GLU A 99 -9.39 -1.16 -0.16
N GLY A 100 -9.71 -2.46 -0.16
CA GLY A 100 -9.51 -3.32 1.01
C GLY A 100 -8.03 -3.46 1.41
N LEU A 101 -7.12 -3.53 0.44
CA LEU A 101 -5.68 -3.54 0.68
C LEU A 101 -5.19 -2.19 1.21
N ARG A 102 -5.66 -1.08 0.63
CA ARG A 102 -5.35 0.28 1.08
C ARG A 102 -5.75 0.49 2.54
N SER A 103 -6.96 0.10 2.91
CA SER A 103 -7.46 0.21 4.28
C SER A 103 -6.59 -0.55 5.28
N ARG A 104 -6.07 -1.72 4.89
CA ARG A 104 -5.15 -2.50 5.74
C ARG A 104 -3.77 -1.86 5.83
N ALA A 105 -3.22 -1.38 4.72
CA ALA A 105 -1.93 -0.69 4.68
C ALA A 105 -1.92 0.57 5.57
N ALA A 106 -3.04 1.27 5.66
CA ALA A 106 -3.19 2.43 6.54
C ALA A 106 -3.21 2.07 8.04
N ARG A 107 -3.51 0.81 8.41
CA ARG A 107 -3.58 0.35 9.81
C ARG A 107 -2.31 -0.36 10.24
N SER A 108 -1.82 -1.28 9.41
CA SER A 108 -0.67 -2.12 9.70
C SER A 108 -0.12 -2.72 8.40
N PHE A 109 1.19 -2.62 8.24
CA PHE A 109 1.86 -3.22 7.09
C PHE A 109 1.84 -4.76 7.14
N ASP A 110 1.81 -5.35 8.34
CA ASP A 110 1.65 -6.80 8.52
C ASP A 110 0.26 -7.26 8.08
N GLU A 111 -0.79 -6.51 8.44
CA GLU A 111 -2.15 -6.77 7.96
C GLU A 111 -2.25 -6.67 6.44
N PHE A 112 -1.59 -5.66 5.86
CA PHE A 112 -1.50 -5.51 4.40
C PHE A 112 -0.79 -6.71 3.77
N HIS A 113 0.39 -7.08 4.27
CA HIS A 113 1.18 -8.19 3.74
C HIS A 113 0.43 -9.52 3.81
N GLY A 114 -0.22 -9.81 4.94
CA GLY A 114 -1.03 -11.02 5.11
C GLY A 114 -2.22 -11.06 4.14
N ALA A 115 -2.94 -9.93 3.99
CA ALA A 115 -4.06 -9.85 3.06
C ALA A 115 -3.63 -9.92 1.59
N PHE A 116 -2.51 -9.29 1.24
CA PHE A 116 -1.92 -9.35 -0.09
C PHE A 116 -1.51 -10.78 -0.44
N SER A 117 -0.79 -11.46 0.44
CA SER A 117 -0.35 -12.85 0.26
C SER A 117 -1.54 -13.81 0.10
N SER A 118 -2.55 -13.70 0.98
CA SER A 118 -3.78 -14.50 0.87
C SER A 118 -4.54 -14.24 -0.44
N THR A 119 -4.51 -13.00 -0.94
CA THR A 119 -5.14 -12.66 -2.22
C THR A 119 -4.44 -13.33 -3.39
N ILE A 120 -3.10 -13.32 -3.42
CA ILE A 120 -2.30 -14.00 -4.45
C ILE A 120 -2.56 -15.51 -4.44
N GLU A 121 -2.59 -16.12 -3.25
CA GLU A 121 -2.89 -17.55 -3.10
C GLU A 121 -4.27 -17.90 -3.67
N LYS A 122 -5.31 -17.15 -3.28
CA LYS A 122 -6.68 -17.36 -3.80
C LYS A 122 -6.76 -17.17 -5.31
N LEU A 123 -6.04 -16.20 -5.87
CA LEU A 123 -5.97 -15.98 -7.31
C LEU A 123 -5.32 -17.15 -8.04
N SER A 124 -4.26 -17.73 -7.48
CA SER A 124 -3.56 -18.86 -8.09
C SER A 124 -4.44 -20.11 -8.23
N HIS A 125 -5.45 -20.23 -7.37
CA HIS A 125 -6.42 -21.33 -7.37
C HIS A 125 -7.75 -20.99 -8.05
N TYR A 126 -7.94 -19.76 -8.54
CA TYR A 126 -9.22 -19.33 -9.11
C TYR A 126 -9.48 -19.93 -10.50
N ARG A 127 -10.64 -20.57 -10.68
CA ARG A 127 -11.00 -21.32 -11.90
C ARG A 127 -12.37 -20.97 -12.48
N GLU A 128 -13.07 -19.98 -11.92
CA GLU A 128 -14.48 -19.73 -12.26
C GLU A 128 -14.66 -19.19 -13.70
N PRO A 129 -15.62 -19.73 -14.46
CA PRO A 129 -15.94 -19.21 -15.79
C PRO A 129 -16.59 -17.82 -15.72
N GLY A 130 -16.38 -17.00 -16.77
CA GLY A 130 -17.02 -15.68 -16.91
C GLY A 130 -16.21 -14.51 -16.32
N CYS A 131 -15.46 -14.72 -15.24
CA CYS A 131 -14.64 -13.67 -14.61
C CYS A 131 -13.16 -13.68 -15.04
N LYS A 132 -12.74 -14.66 -15.85
CA LYS A 132 -11.32 -14.87 -16.23
C LYS A 132 -10.63 -13.62 -16.78
N GLY A 133 -11.30 -12.84 -17.63
CA GLY A 133 -10.73 -11.60 -18.19
C GLY A 133 -10.48 -10.55 -17.10
N CYS A 134 -11.49 -10.29 -16.25
CA CYS A 134 -11.39 -9.34 -15.14
C CYS A 134 -10.29 -9.75 -14.15
N VAL A 135 -10.25 -11.03 -13.78
CA VAL A 135 -9.24 -11.59 -12.88
C VAL A 135 -7.83 -11.49 -13.46
N SER A 136 -7.67 -11.71 -14.76
CA SER A 136 -6.37 -11.53 -15.44
C SER A 136 -5.89 -10.09 -15.41
N ALA A 137 -6.80 -9.11 -15.54
CA ALA A 137 -6.48 -7.70 -15.39
C ALA A 137 -6.03 -7.40 -13.95
N THR A 138 -6.81 -7.83 -12.94
CA THR A 138 -6.46 -7.68 -11.53
C THR A 138 -5.11 -8.33 -11.19
N THR A 139 -4.81 -9.51 -11.76
CA THR A 139 -3.54 -10.21 -11.56
C THR A 139 -2.36 -9.42 -12.13
N SER A 140 -2.56 -8.74 -13.26
CA SER A 140 -1.53 -7.89 -13.87
C SER A 140 -1.25 -6.66 -13.00
N ASP A 141 -2.31 -6.04 -12.47
CA ASP A 141 -2.19 -4.90 -11.54
C ASP A 141 -1.51 -5.31 -10.21
N LEU A 142 -1.81 -6.50 -9.68
CA LEU A 142 -1.13 -7.05 -8.50
C LEU A 142 0.34 -7.36 -8.77
N SER A 143 0.67 -7.82 -9.97
CA SER A 143 2.07 -8.05 -10.36
C SER A 143 2.85 -6.74 -10.45
N TYR A 144 2.22 -5.66 -10.91
CA TYR A 144 2.80 -4.32 -10.89
C TYR A 144 3.02 -3.85 -9.45
N LEU A 145 2.01 -3.98 -8.58
CA LEU A 145 2.11 -3.65 -7.16
C LEU A 145 3.24 -4.44 -6.47
N PHE A 146 3.34 -5.75 -6.72
CA PHE A 146 4.41 -6.59 -6.17
C PHE A 146 5.79 -6.09 -6.57
N ARG A 147 5.99 -5.78 -7.85
CA ARG A 147 7.28 -5.25 -8.34
C ARG A 147 7.63 -3.91 -7.70
N ALA A 148 6.63 -3.04 -7.52
CA ALA A 148 6.83 -1.77 -6.82
C ALA A 148 7.26 -2.04 -5.36
N VAL A 149 6.57 -2.93 -4.64
CA VAL A 149 6.86 -3.27 -3.24
C VAL A 149 8.21 -3.98 -3.06
N VAL A 150 8.58 -4.91 -3.93
CA VAL A 150 9.87 -5.61 -3.88
C VAL A 150 11.03 -4.68 -4.18
N ALA A 151 10.89 -3.80 -5.17
CA ALA A 151 11.89 -2.77 -5.44
C ALA A 151 12.12 -1.88 -4.20
N PHE A 152 11.11 -1.66 -3.36
CA PHE A 152 11.25 -0.98 -2.07
C PHE A 152 12.04 -1.82 -1.06
N GLY A 153 11.67 -3.09 -0.88
CA GLY A 153 12.37 -3.99 0.05
C GLY A 153 13.87 -4.13 -0.25
N GLU A 154 14.25 -4.21 -1.52
CA GLU A 154 15.65 -4.31 -1.94
C GLU A 154 16.42 -2.98 -1.77
N ALA A 155 15.76 -1.83 -1.93
CA ALA A 155 16.36 -0.52 -1.70
C ALA A 155 16.59 -0.26 -0.21
N ALA A 156 15.62 -0.61 0.64
CA ALA A 156 15.70 -0.44 2.10
C ALA A 156 16.84 -1.25 2.74
N VAL A 157 17.07 -2.49 2.26
CA VAL A 157 18.18 -3.34 2.74
C VAL A 157 19.55 -2.76 2.37
N LYS A 158 19.68 -2.07 1.24
CA LYS A 158 20.94 -1.46 0.79
C LYS A 158 21.30 -0.17 1.53
N THR A 159 20.32 0.51 2.11
CA THR A 159 20.51 1.76 2.87
C THR A 159 20.72 1.53 4.37
N ALA A 160 20.59 0.30 4.87
CA ALA A 160 20.89 -0.01 6.27
C ALA A 160 22.38 0.26 6.55
N PRO A 161 22.73 1.01 7.61
CA PRO A 161 24.13 1.20 7.99
C PRO A 161 24.75 -0.17 8.29
N PRO A 162 26.04 -0.37 7.99
CA PRO A 162 26.72 -1.62 8.32
C PRO A 162 26.61 -1.85 9.82
N GLU A 163 26.24 -3.07 10.25
CA GLU A 163 26.37 -3.50 11.64
C GLU A 163 27.81 -3.20 12.07
N GLU A 164 27.96 -2.29 13.03
CA GLU A 164 29.25 -2.06 13.67
C GLU A 164 29.68 -3.39 14.28
N ALA A 165 30.70 -4.00 13.68
CA ALA A 165 31.39 -5.14 14.25
C ALA A 165 31.93 -4.71 15.62
N SER A 166 31.28 -5.19 16.67
CA SER A 166 31.73 -5.05 18.06
C SER A 166 33.17 -5.56 18.17
N GLY A 167 34.11 -4.62 18.30
CA GLY A 167 35.51 -4.85 18.65
C GLY A 167 35.82 -4.24 20.00
#